data_AF-A0A1B3LMR0-F1
#
_entry.id   AF-A0A1B3LMR0-F1
#
_cell.length_a   1.000
_cell.length_b   1.000
_cell.length_c   1.000
_cell.angle_alpha   90.00
_cell.angle_beta   90.00
_cell.angle_gamma   90.00
#
_symmetry.space_group_name_H-M   'P 1'
#
loop_
_entity.id
_entity.type
_entity.pdbx_description
1 polymer ?
#
loop_
_entity_poly.entity_id
_entity_poly.type
_entity_poly.pdbx_seq_one_letter_code
_entity_poly.pdbx_strand_id
1 'polypeptide(L)'
;MNRPLVQYASLNARQKKSYNFQKVSGVLADYGFTTIRLSDDWQGADFIAQHIDGQQFVKAQLKGRCTLAKKYMGKDLYIVLSRRQRLVSGST
;
A
#
# COMPACT_ATOMS: atom_id res chain seq x y z
N MET A 1 -18.15 0.79 -18.32
CA MET A 1 -18.43 0.62 -16.88
C MET A 1 -18.42 2.00 -16.24
N ASN A 2 -19.58 2.58 -15.90
CA ASN A 2 -19.66 3.95 -15.37
C ASN A 2 -19.87 3.89 -13.85
N ARG A 3 -18.76 3.80 -13.09
CA ARG A 3 -18.78 3.85 -11.62
C ARG A 3 -18.09 5.14 -11.15
N PRO A 4 -18.69 5.90 -10.22
CA PRO A 4 -18.07 7.12 -9.71
C PRO A 4 -16.78 6.81 -8.95
N LEU A 5 -15.86 7.78 -8.92
CA LEU A 5 -14.64 7.68 -8.14
C LEU A 5 -14.97 7.56 -6.65
N VAL A 6 -14.23 6.68 -5.97
CA VAL A 6 -14.40 6.46 -4.53
C VAL A 6 -13.72 7.59 -3.76
N GLN A 7 -14.46 8.26 -2.89
CA GLN A 7 -13.88 9.23 -1.96
C GLN A 7 -13.10 8.50 -0.86
N TYR A 8 -11.78 8.70 -0.79
CA TYR A 8 -10.95 8.01 0.20
C TYR A 8 -11.37 8.31 1.65
N ALA A 9 -11.84 9.53 1.93
CA ALA A 9 -12.21 9.95 3.28
C ALA A 9 -13.37 9.12 3.87
N SER A 10 -14.36 8.75 3.04
CA SER A 10 -15.56 8.01 3.46
C SER A 10 -15.33 6.50 3.65
N LEU A 11 -14.16 5.99 3.25
CA LEU A 11 -13.83 4.58 3.42
C LEU A 11 -13.55 4.21 4.88
N ASN A 12 -14.00 3.03 5.28
CA ASN A 12 -13.61 2.45 6.58
C ASN A 12 -12.14 1.99 6.57
N ALA A 13 -11.60 1.63 7.75
CA ALA A 13 -10.18 1.28 7.89
C ALA A 13 -9.74 0.11 6.99
N ARG A 14 -10.58 -0.94 6.86
CA ARG A 14 -10.29 -2.12 6.02
C ARG A 14 -10.32 -1.76 4.53
N GLN A 15 -11.31 -0.96 4.12
CA GLN A 15 -11.41 -0.47 2.75
C GLN A 15 -10.24 0.44 2.39
N LYS A 16 -9.81 1.34 3.29
CA LYS A 16 -8.63 2.19 3.08
C LYS A 16 -7.37 1.36 2.86
N LYS A 17 -7.15 0.30 3.66
CA LYS A 17 -6.03 -0.64 3.45
C LYS A 17 -6.09 -1.27 2.05
N SER A 18 -7.24 -1.79 1.64
CA SER A 18 -7.41 -2.41 0.32
C SER A 18 -7.21 -1.40 -0.82
N TYR A 19 -7.74 -0.19 -0.69
CA TYR A 19 -7.55 0.89 -1.65
C TYR A 19 -6.06 1.25 -1.80
N ASN A 20 -5.35 1.45 -0.69
CA ASN A 20 -3.93 1.79 -0.71
C ASN A 20 -3.08 0.66 -1.27
N PHE A 21 -3.37 -0.59 -0.90
CA PHE A 21 -2.71 -1.76 -1.49
C PHE A 21 -2.81 -1.74 -3.02
N GLN A 22 -4.01 -1.55 -3.57
CA GLN A 22 -4.21 -1.55 -5.02
C GLN A 22 -3.54 -0.36 -5.70
N LYS A 23 -3.54 0.83 -5.08
CA LYS A 23 -2.80 1.99 -5.62
C LYS A 23 -1.30 1.74 -5.67
N VAL A 24 -0.73 1.15 -4.62
CA VAL A 24 0.70 0.82 -4.56
C VAL A 24 1.04 -0.30 -5.55
N SER A 25 0.19 -1.31 -5.65
CA SER A 25 0.31 -2.40 -6.63
C SER A 25 0.37 -1.86 -8.06
N GLY A 26 -0.51 -0.92 -8.42
CA GLY A 26 -0.49 -0.29 -9.74
C GLY A 26 0.84 0.42 -10.03
N VAL A 27 1.37 1.21 -9.09
CA VAL A 27 2.68 1.86 -9.25
C VAL A 27 3.79 0.83 -9.39
N LEU A 28 3.78 -0.22 -8.56
CA LEU A 28 4.79 -1.29 -8.60
C LEU A 28 4.75 -2.08 -9.91
N ALA A 29 3.57 -2.24 -10.51
CA ALA A 29 3.42 -2.89 -11.81
C ALA A 29 4.15 -2.13 -12.93
N ASP A 30 4.17 -0.79 -12.89
CA ASP A 30 4.92 0.03 -13.85
C ASP A 30 6.46 -0.21 -13.76
N TYR A 31 6.93 -0.70 -12.61
CA TYR A 31 8.32 -1.11 -12.37
C TYR A 31 8.54 -2.62 -12.55
N GLY A 32 7.58 -3.36 -13.12
CA GLY A 32 7.74 -4.79 -13.38
C GLY A 32 7.56 -5.70 -12.15
N PHE A 33 6.93 -5.19 -11.08
CA PHE A 33 6.64 -6.01 -9.90
C PHE A 33 5.24 -6.62 -9.94
N THR A 34 5.16 -7.90 -9.59
CA THR A 34 3.89 -8.56 -9.24
C THR A 34 3.71 -8.53 -7.73
N THR A 35 2.56 -8.03 -7.26
CA THR A 35 2.26 -7.96 -5.82
C THR A 35 1.31 -9.06 -5.37
N ILE A 36 1.61 -9.69 -4.24
CA ILE A 36 0.77 -10.71 -3.60
C ILE A 36 0.39 -10.22 -2.20
N ARG A 37 -0.91 -10.08 -1.95
CA ARG A 37 -1.41 -9.69 -0.63
C ARG A 37 -1.40 -10.89 0.31
N LEU A 38 -0.94 -10.66 1.53
CA LEU A 38 -0.86 -11.70 2.55
C LEU A 38 -2.15 -11.66 3.40
N SER A 39 -2.73 -12.84 3.66
CA SER A 39 -3.87 -13.00 4.55
C SER A 39 -3.48 -12.95 6.03
N ASP A 40 -2.27 -13.45 6.32
CA ASP A 40 -1.75 -13.65 7.68
C ASP A 40 -0.51 -12.77 7.93
N ASP A 41 -0.20 -12.52 9.21
CA ASP A 41 0.93 -11.68 9.65
C ASP A 41 2.28 -12.37 9.34
N TRP A 42 2.65 -12.46 8.06
CA TRP A 42 3.94 -13.00 7.63
C TRP A 42 5.05 -12.01 7.98
N GLN A 43 5.71 -12.24 9.13
CA GLN A 43 6.76 -11.37 9.67
C GLN A 43 6.35 -9.89 9.82
N GLY A 44 5.04 -9.62 9.87
CA GLY A 44 4.48 -8.28 9.94
C GLY A 44 4.55 -7.48 8.63
N ALA A 45 4.47 -8.15 7.49
CA ALA A 45 4.21 -7.56 6.17
C ALA A 45 2.73 -7.72 5.77
N ASP A 46 2.16 -6.71 5.10
CA ASP A 46 0.81 -6.78 4.55
C ASP A 46 0.81 -7.39 3.13
N PHE A 47 1.90 -7.24 2.39
CA PHE A 47 2.06 -7.81 1.05
C PHE A 47 3.54 -8.00 0.69
N ILE A 48 3.77 -8.84 -0.32
CA ILE A 48 5.07 -9.00 -0.98
C ILE A 48 4.99 -8.51 -2.42
N ALA A 49 6.09 -8.01 -2.94
CA ALA A 49 6.24 -7.70 -4.36
C ALA A 49 7.47 -8.42 -4.92
N GLN A 50 7.29 -9.11 -6.04
CA GLN A 50 8.35 -9.84 -6.73
C GLN A 50 8.59 -9.16 -8.08
N HIS A 51 9.84 -8.80 -8.36
CA HIS A 51 10.20 -8.23 -9.65
C HIS A 51 10.26 -9.33 -10.72
N ILE A 52 10.04 -8.95 -11.98
CA ILE A 52 10.06 -9.85 -13.13
C ILE A 52 11.42 -10.54 -13.34
N ASP A 53 12.51 -10.00 -12.80
CA ASP A 53 13.84 -10.63 -12.83
C ASP A 53 13.97 -11.86 -11.91
N GLY A 54 13.01 -12.09 -11.01
CA GLY A 54 13.02 -13.19 -10.05
C GLY A 54 14.05 -13.08 -8.92
N GLN A 55 14.83 -12.00 -8.85
CA GLN A 55 15.87 -11.79 -7.84
C GLN A 55 15.43 -10.83 -6.74
N GLN A 56 14.59 -9.85 -7.07
CA GLN A 56 14.19 -8.82 -6.11
C GLN A 56 12.84 -9.15 -5.46
N PHE A 57 12.85 -9.23 -4.13
CA PHE A 57 11.67 -9.42 -3.30
C PHE A 57 11.54 -8.28 -2.29
N VAL A 58 10.37 -7.67 -2.26
CA VAL A 58 10.06 -6.57 -1.35
C VAL A 58 8.98 -7.04 -0.40
N LYS A 59 9.28 -7.06 0.90
CA LYS A 59 8.27 -7.21 1.96
C LYS A 59 7.80 -5.81 2.36
N ALA A 60 6.49 -5.55 2.27
CA ALA A 60 5.95 -4.23 2.52
C ALA A 60 4.79 -4.24 3.53
N GLN A 61 4.81 -3.27 4.44
CA GLN A 61 3.75 -2.99 5.39
C GLN A 61 3.08 -1.67 5.04
N LEU A 62 1.75 -1.69 4.90
CA LEU A 62 0.94 -0.50 4.67
C LEU A 62 0.65 0.20 5.98
N LYS A 63 0.88 1.51 6.00
CA LYS A 63 0.56 2.34 7.15
C LYS A 63 -0.18 3.61 6.75
N GLY A 64 -1.32 3.83 7.42
CA GLY A 64 -2.14 5.03 7.22
C GLY A 64 -1.69 6.23 8.05
N ARG A 65 -0.78 6.05 9.02
CA ARG A 65 -0.25 7.11 9.88
C ARG A 65 1.28 7.14 9.78
N CYS A 66 1.86 8.34 9.81
CA CYS A 66 3.31 8.54 9.84
C CYS A 66 3.88 8.30 11.24
N THR A 67 3.71 7.07 11.75
CA THR A 67 4.36 6.60 12.98
C THR A 67 5.15 5.35 12.64
N LEU A 68 6.15 4.96 13.42
CA LEU A 68 6.87 3.71 13.25
C LEU A 68 6.90 2.96 14.58
N ALA A 69 6.60 1.67 14.57
CA ALA A 69 6.64 0.84 15.78
C ALA A 69 7.98 0.11 15.84
N LYS A 70 8.58 0.02 17.04
CA LYS A 70 9.87 -0.68 17.24
C LYS A 70 9.86 -2.13 16.76
N LYS A 71 8.69 -2.79 16.76
CA LYS A 71 8.49 -4.17 16.28
C LYS A 71 8.86 -4.41 14.81
N TYR A 72 9.11 -3.38 14.02
CA TYR A 72 9.51 -3.47 12.61
C TYR A 72 11.04 -3.35 12.42
N MET A 73 11.79 -2.97 13.45
CA MET A 73 13.24 -2.83 13.35
C MET A 73 13.90 -4.18 13.08
N GLY A 74 14.88 -4.20 12.17
CA GLY A 74 15.65 -5.41 11.81
C GLY A 74 14.90 -6.43 10.95
N LYS A 75 13.69 -6.12 10.44
CA LYS A 75 12.86 -7.09 9.70
C LYS A 75 12.98 -7.04 8.17
N ASP A 76 13.84 -6.17 7.64
CA ASP A 76 13.97 -5.91 6.20
C ASP A 76 12.57 -5.71 5.56
N LEU A 77 11.88 -4.68 6.06
CA LEU A 77 10.48 -4.43 5.81
C LEU A 77 10.29 -2.97 5.35
N TYR A 78 9.75 -2.81 4.16
CA TYR A 78 9.43 -1.51 3.59
C TYR A 78 8.14 -0.98 4.19
N ILE A 79 8.15 0.27 4.67
CA ILE A 79 6.96 0.91 5.22
C ILE A 79 6.35 1.82 4.16
N VAL A 80 5.18 1.44 3.68
CA VAL A 80 4.46 2.20 2.66
C VAL A 80 3.47 3.13 3.34
N LEU A 81 3.82 4.42 3.37
CA LEU A 81 2.97 5.47 3.90
C LEU A 81 1.97 5.94 2.86
N SER A 82 0.69 5.73 3.16
CA SER A 82 -0.38 6.23 2.29
C SER A 82 -0.50 7.74 2.47
N ARG A 83 -0.06 8.51 1.47
CA ARG A 83 -0.18 9.97 1.49
C ARG A 83 -1.66 10.34 1.54
N ARG A 84 -2.03 11.23 2.47
CA ARG A 84 -3.37 11.83 2.50
C ARG A 84 -3.56 12.56 1.16
N GLN A 85 -4.59 12.21 0.38
CA GLN A 85 -4.90 12.94 -0.83
C GLN A 85 -5.09 14.42 -0.46
N ARG A 86 -4.38 15.30 -1.15
CA ARG A 86 -4.60 16.75 -1.05
C ARG A 86 -6.03 16.97 -1.54
N LEU A 87 -6.90 17.49 -0.67
CA LEU A 87 -8.17 18.03 -1.11
C LEU A 87 -7.79 19.13 -2.11
N VAL A 88 -8.05 18.89 -3.39
CA VAL A 88 -8.07 19.98 -4.35
C VAL A 88 -9.37 20.69 -4.02
N SER A 89 -9.29 21.67 -3.12
CA SER A 89 -10.34 22.66 -2.98
C SER A 89 -10.46 23.33 -4.34
N GLY A 90 -11.50 22.97 -5.09
CA GLY A 90 -11.90 23.70 -6.28
C GLY A 90 -11.99 25.17 -5.88
N SER A 91 -11.11 25.96 -6.49
CA SER A 91 -11.14 27.42 -6.39
C SER A 91 -12.15 27.93 -7.40
N THR A 92 -12.81 29.03 -7.03
CA THR A 92 -13.76 29.89 -7.77
C THR A 92 -15.13 29.31 -8.10
#